data_AF-A0A968LR22-F1
#
_entry.id   AF-A0A968LR22-F1
#
_cell.length_a   1.000
_cell.length_b   1.000
_cell.length_c   1.000
_cell.angle_alpha   90.00
_cell.angle_beta   90.00
_cell.angle_gamma   90.00
#
_symmetry.space_group_name_H-M   'P 1'
#
loop_
_entity.id
_entity.type
_entity.pdbx_description
1 polymer ?
#
loop_
_entity_poly.entity_id
_entity_poly.type
_entity_poly.pdbx_seq_one_letter_code
_entity_poly.pdbx_strand_id
1 'polypeptide(L)'
;DSPNPGAIHPTHWWSSSPTARASTVRSRLPDQEVESRATAGFNYYEGAVSVGGSVKGVGYMELTGYTPQTNPFINPFAAFGGR
;
A
#
# COMPACT_ATOMS: atom_id res chain seq x y z
N ASP A 1 10.46 3.77 -9.37
CA ASP A 1 10.62 2.54 -10.17
C ASP A 1 10.31 1.40 -9.26
N SER A 2 9.11 0.85 -9.39
CA SER A 2 8.66 -0.24 -8.53
C SER A 2 9.16 -1.52 -9.19
N PRO A 3 9.59 -2.52 -8.41
CA PRO A 3 10.02 -3.80 -8.96
C PRO A 3 8.91 -4.48 -9.79
N ASN A 4 7.67 -3.98 -9.70
CA ASN A 4 6.49 -4.68 -10.14
C ASN A 4 5.47 -3.71 -10.78
N PRO A 5 5.45 -3.56 -12.12
CA PRO A 5 4.66 -2.53 -12.81
C PRO A 5 3.13 -2.64 -12.66
N GLY A 6 2.62 -3.67 -11.97
CA GLY A 6 1.18 -3.90 -11.77
C GLY A 6 0.61 -3.46 -10.42
N ALA A 7 1.46 -3.18 -9.41
CA ALA A 7 0.97 -2.83 -8.07
C ALA A 7 0.75 -1.32 -7.94
N ILE A 8 -0.50 -0.90 -7.66
CA ILE A 8 -0.83 0.50 -7.38
C ILE A 8 -0.99 0.68 -5.88
N HIS A 9 0.05 1.19 -5.23
CA HIS A 9 0.04 1.47 -3.80
C HIS A 9 -0.51 2.88 -3.55
N PRO A 10 -1.56 3.05 -2.74
CA PRO A 10 -2.02 4.38 -2.38
C PRO A 10 -1.06 4.94 -1.32
N THR A 11 -0.09 5.76 -1.73
CA THR A 11 1.00 6.24 -0.86
C THR A 11 0.70 7.57 -0.14
N HIS A 12 -0.53 8.07 -0.26
CA HIS A 12 -0.97 9.31 0.36
C HIS A 12 -2.43 9.21 0.80
N TRP A 13 -2.69 9.32 2.11
CA TRP A 13 -4.00 9.15 2.70
C TRP A 13 -4.39 10.29 3.65
N TRP A 14 -5.71 10.41 3.81
CA TRP A 14 -6.30 11.04 4.97
C TRP A 14 -6.69 9.95 5.98
N SER A 15 -6.24 10.08 7.21
CA SER A 15 -6.62 9.20 8.33
C SER A 15 -7.46 9.96 9.34
N SER A 16 -8.57 9.37 9.75
CA SER A 16 -9.44 9.88 10.80
C SER A 16 -9.90 8.72 11.69
N SER A 17 -9.91 8.94 13.00
CA SER A 17 -10.57 8.03 13.95
C SER A 17 -11.45 8.83 14.90
N PRO A 18 -12.44 8.20 15.56
CA PRO A 18 -13.31 8.91 16.51
C PRO A 18 -12.56 9.51 17.71
N THR A 19 -11.39 8.97 18.06
CA THR A 19 -10.63 9.33 19.25
C THR A 19 -9.32 10.06 18.94
N ALA A 20 -8.91 10.10 17.67
CA ALA A 20 -7.67 10.75 17.23
C ALA A 20 -7.96 11.92 16.30
N ARG A 21 -7.05 12.89 16.29
CA ARG A 21 -7.12 14.03 15.37
C ARG A 21 -6.89 13.55 13.94
N ALA A 22 -7.69 14.07 13.02
CA ALA A 22 -7.49 13.85 11.59
C ALA A 22 -6.07 14.24 11.18
N SER A 23 -5.46 13.38 10.37
CA SER A 23 -4.05 13.50 9.98
C SER A 23 -3.88 13.07 8.53
N THR A 24 -2.93 13.69 7.83
CA THR A 24 -2.50 13.25 6.50
C THR A 24 -1.26 12.38 6.64
N VAL A 25 -1.19 11.29 5.90
CA VAL A 25 -0.02 10.40 5.84
C VAL A 25 0.51 10.41 4.42
N ARG A 26 1.79 10.71 4.23
CA ARG A 26 2.44 10.75 2.91
C ARG A 26 3.72 9.95 2.94
N SER A 27 3.92 9.11 1.93
CA SER A 27 5.22 8.45 1.75
C SER A 27 6.34 9.46 1.50
N ARG A 28 7.51 9.17 2.07
CA ARG A 28 8.71 10.00 1.92
C ARG A 28 9.51 9.69 0.66
N LEU A 29 9.27 8.53 0.05
CA LEU A 29 9.89 8.10 -1.19
C LEU A 29 8.81 7.56 -2.14
N PRO A 30 8.95 7.80 -3.45
CA PRO A 30 7.95 7.36 -4.43
C PRO A 30 7.81 5.84 -4.47
N ASP A 31 8.89 5.12 -4.17
CA ASP A 31 8.95 3.67 -4.25
C ASP A 31 9.59 3.04 -3.03
N GLN A 32 8.82 2.19 -2.35
CA GLN A 32 9.26 1.44 -1.18
C GLN A 32 8.57 0.06 -1.17
N GLU A 33 8.33 -0.52 -2.35
CA GLU A 33 7.85 -1.90 -2.46
C GLU A 33 8.99 -2.87 -2.15
N VAL A 34 8.67 -3.87 -1.34
CA VAL A 34 9.56 -4.97 -0.97
C VAL A 34 9.20 -6.19 -1.84
N GLU A 35 10.17 -6.65 -2.63
CA GLU A 35 10.09 -7.93 -3.31
C GLU A 35 10.34 -9.06 -2.31
N SER A 36 9.27 -9.70 -1.86
CA SER A 36 9.31 -10.72 -0.80
C SER A 36 8.60 -12.01 -1.17
N ARG A 37 8.27 -12.24 -2.45
CA ARG A 37 7.61 -13.48 -2.90
C ARG A 37 8.36 -14.74 -2.47
N ALA A 38 9.69 -14.70 -2.49
CA ALA A 38 10.52 -15.85 -2.13
C ALA A 38 10.45 -16.22 -0.63
N THR A 39 10.05 -15.30 0.25
CA THR A 39 10.10 -15.48 1.71
C THR A 39 8.71 -15.39 2.37
N ALA A 40 7.90 -14.39 1.99
CA ALA A 40 6.57 -14.13 2.53
C ALA A 40 5.43 -14.59 1.60
N GLY A 41 5.74 -14.98 0.36
CA GLY A 41 4.74 -15.44 -0.63
C GLY A 41 3.96 -14.33 -1.33
N PHE A 42 4.20 -13.07 -1.00
CA PHE A 42 3.64 -11.89 -1.66
C PHE A 42 4.63 -10.73 -1.60
N ASN A 43 4.41 -9.71 -2.44
CA ASN A 43 5.05 -8.41 -2.32
C ASN A 43 4.19 -7.48 -1.48
N TYR A 44 4.84 -6.58 -0.77
CA TYR A 44 4.16 -5.57 0.02
C TYR A 44 4.92 -4.25 -0.02
N TYR A 45 4.21 -3.17 0.22
CA TYR A 45 4.81 -1.86 0.41
C TYR A 45 5.22 -1.70 1.86
N GLU A 46 6.45 -1.31 2.13
CA GLU A 46 6.92 -0.98 3.48
C GLU A 46 7.69 0.32 3.44
N GLY A 47 7.02 1.42 3.75
CA GLY A 47 7.55 2.74 3.48
C GLY A 47 7.58 3.66 4.68
N ALA A 48 8.68 4.42 4.79
CA ALA A 48 8.76 5.56 5.69
C ALA A 48 7.78 6.66 5.25
N VAL A 49 7.02 7.19 6.21
CA VAL A 49 5.99 8.21 5.99
C VAL A 49 6.22 9.45 6.85
N SER A 50 5.67 10.57 6.39
CA SER A 50 5.46 11.77 7.19
C SER A 50 3.98 11.92 7.53
N VAL A 51 3.71 12.27 8.78
CA VAL A 51 2.38 12.59 9.29
C VAL A 51 2.25 14.10 9.38
N GLY A 52 1.14 14.64 8.89
CA GLY A 52 0.82 16.07 8.90
C GLY A 52 -0.64 16.33 9.29
N GLY A 53 -1.02 17.61 9.29
CA GLY A 53 -2.32 18.08 9.77
C GLY A 53 -2.21 18.59 11.21
N SER A 54 -3.18 18.21 12.05
CA SER A 54 -3.28 18.66 13.44
C SER A 54 -2.19 18.09 14.37
N VAL A 55 -1.50 17.05 13.91
CA VAL A 55 -0.29 16.49 14.52
C VAL A 55 0.76 16.28 13.43
N LYS A 56 2.03 16.47 13.78
CA LYS A 56 3.17 16.28 12.86
C LYS A 56 4.07 15.19 13.41
N GLY A 57 4.58 14.35 12.51
CA GLY A 57 5.46 13.26 12.91
C GLY A 57 6.01 12.47 11.73
N VAL A 58 6.69 11.38 12.07
CA VAL A 58 7.19 10.39 11.11
C VAL A 58 6.78 8.99 11.59
N GLY A 59 6.72 8.04 10.67
CA GLY A 59 6.39 6.66 10.98
C GLY A 59 6.62 5.74 9.79
N TYR A 60 5.96 4.59 9.82
CA TYR A 60 5.98 3.60 8.75
C TYR A 60 4.56 3.21 8.34
N MET A 61 4.42 2.78 7.09
CA MET A 61 3.18 2.28 6.53
C MET A 61 3.45 0.97 5.79
N GLU A 62 2.68 -0.06 6.11
CA GLU A 62 2.72 -1.35 5.46
C GLU A 62 1.44 -1.54 4.64
N LEU A 63 1.57 -1.87 3.34
CA LEU A 63 0.44 -2.14 2.46
C LEU A 63 0.59 -3.51 1.81
N THR A 64 -0.38 -4.38 2.01
CA THR A 64 -0.42 -5.73 1.43
C THR A 64 -1.63 -5.87 0.49
N GLY A 65 -1.61 -6.88 -0.38
CA GLY A 65 -2.76 -7.18 -1.26
C GLY A 65 -2.91 -6.28 -2.50
N TYR A 66 -2.00 -5.35 -2.74
CA TYR A 66 -2.04 -4.45 -3.92
C TYR A 66 -1.34 -5.02 -5.15
N THR A 67 -0.55 -6.07 -5.00
CA THR A 67 -0.01 -6.81 -6.14
C THR A 67 -1.10 -7.72 -6.73
N PRO A 68 -1.44 -7.59 -8.03
CA PRO A 68 -2.38 -8.50 -8.67
C PRO A 68 -1.90 -9.95 -8.52
N GLN A 69 -2.74 -10.80 -7.93
CA GLN A 69 -2.46 -12.24 -7.90
C GLN A 69 -2.80 -12.82 -9.28
N THR A 70 -1.83 -13.50 -9.88
CA THR A 70 -2.03 -14.26 -11.12
C THR A 70 -2.75 -15.59 -10.89
N ASN A 71 -3.09 -15.94 -9.64
CA ASN A 71 -3.81 -17.16 -9.31
C ASN A 71 -5.33 -16.96 -9.50
N PRO A 72 -5.96 -17.59 -10.51
CA PRO A 72 -7.38 -17.40 -10.81
C PRO A 72 -8.32 -17.95 -9.73
N PHE A 73 -7.81 -18.73 -8.77
CA PHE A 73 -8.62 -19.32 -7.70
C PHE A 73 -8.75 -18.43 -6.45
N ILE A 74 -8.06 -17.28 -6.40
CA ILE A 74 -8.06 -16.38 -5.23
C ILE A 74 -8.80 -15.05 -5.51
N ASN A 75 -9.17 -14.77 -6.77
CA ASN A 75 -9.83 -13.52 -7.14
C ASN A 75 -11.21 -13.74 -7.79
N PRO A 76 -12.33 -13.75 -7.03
CA PRO A 76 -13.67 -13.96 -7.58
C PRO A 76 -14.12 -12.83 -8.54
N PHE A 77 -13.39 -11.71 -8.58
CA PHE A 77 -13.68 -10.59 -9.48
C PHE A 77 -12.85 -10.62 -10.78
N ALA A 78 -11.84 -11.50 -10.89
CA ALA A 78 -11.06 -11.66 -12.12
C ALA A 78 -11.85 -12.34 -13.26
N ALA A 79 -12.93 -13.06 -12.94
CA ALA A 79 -13.71 -13.82 -13.93
C ALA A 79 -14.74 -12.99 -14.72
N PHE A 80 -15.02 -11.75 -14.31
CA PHE A 80 -16.12 -10.94 -14.89
C PHE A 80 -15.66 -9.67 -15.62
N GLY A 81 -14.35 -9.40 -15.68
CA GLY A 81 -13.79 -8.20 -16.33
C GLY A 81 -13.55 -8.36 -17.82
N GLY A 82 -14.57 -8.79 -18.59
CA GLY A 82 -14.45 -8.99 -20.03
C GLY A 82 -15.76 -8.76 -20.76
N ARG A 83 -16.11 -7.48 -20.97
CA ARG A 83 -16.73 -6.95 -22.20
C ARG A 83 -16.79 -5.43 -22.16
#